data_AF-A0A7Y4QYH0-F1
#
_entry.id   AF-A0A7Y4QYH0-F1
#
_cell.length_a   1.000
_cell.length_b   1.000
_cell.length_c   1.000
_cell.angle_alpha   90.00
_cell.angle_beta   90.00
_cell.angle_gamma   90.00
#
_symmetry.space_group_name_H-M   'P 1'
#
loop_
_entity.id
_entity.type
_entity.pdbx_description
1 polymer ?
#
loop_
_entity_poly.entity_id
_entity_poly.type
_entity_poly.pdbx_seq_one_letter_code
_entity_poly.pdbx_strand_id
1 'polypeptide(L)'
;MKAFKLHIKNMLCERCIYVVKQILNQFNVLKVKIELGHVSFLSADEDILPLLEKKLSEFNLRLIYTKEEKCVEAIKLAVKQYLDEIEQFDRSGKFSVFISRRLSKNYQNLSKLFSRAEKVTIETYLIRQKTERAKRLLREGQLSLNEIADRLHYSNVQHLSSQFRNVTGFSAREYKKLQLVDHPHRSIAQVLAEIRAKGYLSAFDIVNKNNIVLADQTRKLKDVSIKEVYRFDENPNLLGQNAIYTVEDQNGNKGYLICQH
;
A
#
# COMPACT_ATOMS: atom_id res chain seq x y z
N MET A 1 -25.13 7.80 25.65
CA MET A 1 -24.36 7.70 24.38
C MET A 1 -23.15 8.61 24.46
N LYS A 2 -21.97 8.04 24.26
CA LYS A 2 -20.67 8.72 24.35
C LYS A 2 -20.20 9.12 22.96
N ALA A 3 -19.58 10.30 22.86
CA ALA A 3 -18.99 10.77 21.62
C ALA A 3 -17.53 10.37 21.51
N PHE A 4 -17.15 9.78 20.38
CA PHE A 4 -15.79 9.36 20.08
C PHE A 4 -15.21 10.22 18.97
N LYS A 5 -13.96 10.66 19.15
CA LYS A 5 -13.16 11.36 18.14
C LYS A 5 -11.79 10.70 18.09
N LEU A 6 -11.56 9.87 17.08
CA LEU A 6 -10.41 8.98 17.00
C LEU A 6 -9.54 9.35 15.80
N HIS A 7 -8.24 9.14 15.96
CA HIS A 7 -7.27 9.23 14.87
C HIS A 7 -6.78 7.84 14.51
N ILE A 8 -6.60 7.58 13.22
CA ILE A 8 -6.24 6.26 12.70
C ILE A 8 -4.92 6.35 11.93
N LYS A 9 -3.95 5.54 12.36
CA LYS A 9 -2.67 5.34 11.69
C LYS A 9 -2.87 4.63 10.35
N ASN A 10 -2.09 5.02 9.34
CA ASN A 10 -2.09 4.43 8.00
C ASN A 10 -3.39 4.63 7.19
N MET A 11 -4.30 5.50 7.64
CA MET A 11 -5.54 5.84 6.92
C MET A 11 -5.28 6.95 5.90
N LEU A 12 -4.59 6.62 4.80
CA LEU A 12 -4.04 7.59 3.84
C LEU A 12 -4.76 7.64 2.48
N CYS A 13 -5.78 6.81 2.24
CA CYS A 13 -6.51 6.79 0.96
C CYS A 13 -8.01 6.50 1.12
N GLU A 14 -8.78 6.68 0.04
CA GLU A 14 -10.23 6.46 0.03
C GLU A 14 -10.60 5.00 0.34
N ARG A 15 -9.77 4.04 -0.07
CA ARG A 15 -9.93 2.64 0.33
C ARG A 15 -9.90 2.47 1.86
N CYS A 16 -9.06 3.23 2.57
CA CYS A 16 -9.06 3.20 4.04
C CYS A 16 -10.35 3.77 4.63
N ILE A 17 -10.92 4.82 4.02
CA ILE A 17 -12.24 5.35 4.42
C ILE A 17 -13.30 4.27 4.26
N TYR A 18 -13.31 3.58 3.12
CA TYR A 18 -14.24 2.48 2.87
C TYR A 18 -14.10 1.36 3.91
N VAL A 19 -12.88 0.88 4.17
CA VAL A 19 -12.61 -0.17 5.17
C VAL A 19 -13.09 0.26 6.56
N VAL A 20 -12.73 1.47 7.01
CA VAL A 20 -13.17 2.00 8.32
C VAL A 20 -14.71 2.11 8.38
N LYS A 21 -15.36 2.52 7.30
CA LYS A 21 -16.83 2.55 7.22
C LYS A 21 -17.43 1.16 7.36
N GLN A 22 -16.88 0.16 6.67
CA GLN A 22 -17.36 -1.22 6.77
C GLN A 22 -17.17 -1.80 8.18
N ILE A 23 -16.03 -1.52 8.81
CA ILE A 23 -15.78 -1.91 10.19
C ILE A 23 -16.83 -1.27 11.11
N LEU A 24 -17.04 0.04 11.01
CA LEU A 24 -17.99 0.74 11.88
C LEU A 24 -19.45 0.33 11.67
N ASN A 25 -19.84 -0.07 10.46
CA ASN A 25 -21.18 -0.62 10.19
C ASN A 25 -21.46 -1.93 10.94
N GLN A 26 -20.42 -2.66 11.36
CA GLN A 26 -20.57 -3.86 12.20
C GLN A 26 -20.87 -3.53 13.66
N PHE A 27 -20.78 -2.25 14.05
CA PHE A 27 -21.08 -1.76 15.38
C PHE A 27 -22.35 -0.91 15.35
N ASN A 28 -23.06 -0.87 16.48
CA ASN A 28 -24.26 -0.05 16.63
C ASN A 28 -23.90 1.42 16.94
N VAL A 29 -23.25 2.09 15.97
CA VAL A 29 -22.79 3.49 16.08
C VAL A 29 -23.67 4.44 15.28
N LEU A 30 -23.81 5.69 15.76
CA LEU A 30 -24.60 6.74 15.12
C LEU A 30 -23.75 7.97 14.78
N LYS A 31 -24.29 8.83 13.90
CA LYS A 31 -23.65 10.10 13.47
C LYS A 31 -22.19 9.92 13.01
N VAL A 32 -21.94 8.86 12.23
CA VAL A 32 -20.60 8.52 11.74
C VAL A 32 -20.14 9.57 10.72
N LYS A 33 -18.98 10.16 11.00
CA LYS A 33 -18.24 11.04 10.09
C LYS A 33 -16.82 10.53 9.96
N ILE A 34 -16.42 10.20 8.74
CA ILE A 34 -15.11 9.64 8.40
C ILE A 34 -14.43 10.58 7.41
N GLU A 35 -13.22 11.01 7.71
CA GLU A 35 -12.34 11.66 6.72
C GLU A 35 -10.92 11.09 6.87
N LEU A 36 -10.00 11.43 5.97
CA LEU A 36 -8.65 10.85 6.01
C LEU A 36 -7.96 11.07 7.36
N GLY A 37 -7.44 9.98 7.93
CA GLY A 37 -6.75 9.96 9.21
C GLY A 37 -7.65 10.06 10.45
N HIS A 38 -8.96 10.23 10.33
CA HIS A 38 -9.83 10.45 11.48
C HIS A 38 -11.27 9.98 11.33
N VAL A 39 -11.87 9.66 12.47
CA VAL A 39 -13.28 9.27 12.54
C VAL A 39 -13.94 9.81 13.79
N SER A 40 -15.22 10.16 13.67
CA SER A 40 -16.06 10.52 14.80
C SER A 40 -17.43 9.85 14.69
N PHE A 41 -17.96 9.43 15.84
CA PHE A 41 -19.25 8.75 15.94
C PHE A 41 -19.78 8.81 17.38
N LEU A 42 -21.05 8.45 17.56
CA LEU A 42 -21.68 8.22 18.85
C LEU A 42 -21.87 6.72 19.06
N SER A 43 -21.58 6.22 20.26
CA SER A 43 -21.87 4.83 20.65
C SER A 43 -22.59 4.80 21.99
N ALA A 44 -23.49 3.82 22.17
CA ALA A 44 -24.03 3.48 23.48
C ALA A 44 -23.07 2.57 24.27
N ASP A 45 -22.27 1.77 23.56
CA ASP A 45 -21.23 0.92 24.11
C ASP A 45 -19.98 1.75 24.43
N GLU A 46 -19.61 1.78 25.71
CA GLU A 46 -18.43 2.50 26.20
C GLU A 46 -17.12 1.72 25.99
N ASP A 47 -17.21 0.40 25.83
CA ASP A 47 -16.08 -0.53 25.67
C ASP A 47 -15.91 -0.97 24.21
N ILE A 48 -16.39 -0.15 23.27
CA ILE A 48 -16.28 -0.40 21.83
C ILE A 48 -14.81 -0.40 21.33
N LEU A 49 -13.92 0.33 22.00
CA LEU A 49 -12.57 0.61 21.50
C LEU A 49 -11.69 -0.64 21.32
N PRO A 50 -11.57 -1.59 22.27
CA PRO A 50 -10.77 -2.80 22.09
C PRO A 50 -11.20 -3.65 20.90
N LEU A 51 -12.51 -3.79 20.67
CA LEU A 51 -13.04 -4.57 19.55
C LEU A 51 -12.79 -3.83 18.22
N LEU A 52 -12.97 -2.51 18.21
CA LEU A 52 -12.63 -1.67 17.06
C LEU A 52 -11.14 -1.73 16.71
N GLU A 53 -10.24 -1.65 17.70
CA GLU A 53 -8.79 -1.78 17.51
C GLU A 53 -8.41 -3.13 16.90
N LYS A 54 -8.99 -4.21 17.41
CA LYS A 54 -8.79 -5.55 16.85
C LYS A 54 -9.17 -5.59 15.37
N LYS A 55 -10.36 -5.08 15.01
CA LYS A 55 -10.83 -5.03 13.62
C LYS A 55 -9.98 -4.14 12.72
N LEU A 56 -9.53 -2.99 13.21
CA LEU A 56 -8.64 -2.11 12.46
C LEU A 56 -7.28 -2.78 12.18
N SER A 57 -6.76 -3.54 13.14
CA SER A 57 -5.46 -4.20 13.01
C SER A 57 -5.41 -5.25 11.90
N GLU A 58 -6.54 -5.89 11.59
CA GLU A 58 -6.70 -6.82 10.45
C GLU A 58 -6.34 -6.16 9.12
N PHE A 59 -6.47 -4.82 9.01
CA PHE A 59 -6.19 -4.02 7.82
C PHE A 59 -4.95 -3.12 7.97
N ASN A 60 -4.06 -3.41 8.93
CA ASN A 60 -2.88 -2.58 9.25
C ASN A 60 -3.24 -1.12 9.62
N LEU A 61 -4.45 -0.90 10.15
CA LEU A 61 -4.89 0.35 10.73
C LEU A 61 -4.78 0.25 12.25
N ARG A 62 -4.52 1.38 12.92
CA ARG A 62 -4.45 1.40 14.39
C ARG A 62 -4.91 2.73 14.94
N LEU A 63 -5.56 2.73 16.10
CA LEU A 63 -5.89 3.96 16.80
C LEU A 63 -4.62 4.67 17.29
N ILE A 64 -4.68 6.01 17.30
CA ILE A 64 -3.60 6.87 17.75
C ILE A 64 -4.06 7.74 18.91
N TYR A 65 -3.23 7.77 19.94
CA TYR A 65 -3.49 8.51 21.17
C TYR A 65 -2.53 9.69 21.35
N THR A 66 -1.25 9.52 21.02
CA THR A 66 -0.25 10.55 21.33
C THR A 66 -0.25 11.71 20.33
N LYS A 67 0.11 12.91 20.80
CA LYS A 67 0.26 14.09 19.93
C LYS A 67 1.34 13.89 18.86
N GLU A 68 2.40 13.16 19.21
CA GLU A 68 3.51 12.88 18.30
C GLU A 68 3.07 12.02 17.11
N GLU A 69 2.40 10.89 17.37
CA GLU A 69 1.89 10.02 16.32
C GLU A 69 0.85 10.73 15.44
N LYS A 70 -0.05 11.53 16.03
CA LYS A 70 -1.01 12.33 15.25
C LYS A 70 -0.30 13.29 14.30
N CYS A 71 0.77 13.93 14.76
CA CYS A 71 1.57 14.84 13.94
C CYS A 71 2.31 14.10 12.83
N VAL A 72 2.86 12.92 13.10
CA VAL A 72 3.53 12.08 12.10
C VAL A 72 2.57 11.66 10.99
N GLU A 73 1.36 11.20 11.32
CA GLU A 73 0.36 10.85 10.31
C GLU A 73 -0.15 12.08 9.54
N ALA A 74 -0.26 13.23 10.19
CA ALA A 74 -0.58 14.49 9.51
C ALA A 74 0.52 14.89 8.50
N ILE A 75 1.79 14.64 8.80
CA ILE A 75 2.91 14.83 7.86
C ILE A 75 2.75 13.91 6.65
N LYS A 76 2.44 12.62 6.85
CA LYS A 76 2.23 11.66 5.74
C LYS A 76 1.05 12.08 4.85
N LEU A 77 -0.05 12.50 5.46
CA LEU A 77 -1.20 13.04 4.73
C LEU A 77 -0.84 14.31 3.95
N ALA A 78 -0.06 15.22 4.53
CA ALA A 78 0.40 16.41 3.83
C ALA A 78 1.33 16.08 2.65
N VAL A 79 2.21 15.09 2.78
CA VAL A 79 3.03 14.59 1.66
C VAL A 79 2.14 14.06 0.53
N LYS A 80 1.12 13.27 0.86
CA LYS A 80 0.15 12.79 -0.15
C LYS A 80 -0.55 13.96 -0.84
N GLN A 81 -1.10 14.90 -0.07
CA GLN A 81 -1.81 16.07 -0.61
C GLN A 81 -0.90 16.89 -1.52
N TYR A 82 0.34 17.12 -1.13
CA TYR A 82 1.32 17.79 -1.98
C TYR A 82 1.51 17.06 -3.32
N LEU A 83 1.66 15.73 -3.30
CA LEU A 83 1.84 14.94 -4.51
C LEU A 83 0.59 14.94 -5.40
N ASP A 84 -0.59 14.88 -4.80
CA ASP A 84 -1.85 15.00 -5.54
C ASP A 84 -1.96 16.39 -6.19
N GLU A 85 -1.55 17.45 -5.49
CA GLU A 85 -1.54 18.82 -6.02
C GLU A 85 -0.57 18.99 -7.20
N ILE A 86 0.67 18.49 -7.11
CA ILE A 86 1.64 18.65 -8.22
C ILE A 86 1.25 17.83 -9.45
N GLU A 87 0.57 16.70 -9.26
CA GLU A 87 0.14 15.86 -10.38
C GLU A 87 -1.08 16.43 -11.10
N GLN A 88 -1.98 17.10 -10.38
CA GLN A 88 -3.22 17.70 -10.90
C GLN A 88 -3.03 19.13 -11.40
N PHE A 89 -2.20 19.91 -10.71
CA PHE A 89 -1.97 21.32 -10.99
C PHE A 89 -0.49 21.54 -11.26
N ASP A 90 -0.17 22.19 -12.38
CA ASP A 90 1.21 22.52 -12.80
C ASP A 90 1.87 23.61 -11.92
N ARG A 91 1.38 23.78 -10.68
CA ARG A 91 1.80 24.80 -9.73
C ARG A 91 1.78 24.25 -8.32
N SER A 92 2.96 24.06 -7.76
CA SER A 92 3.15 23.90 -6.33
C SER A 92 4.37 24.69 -5.88
N GLY A 93 4.24 25.38 -4.75
CA GLY A 93 5.39 26.00 -4.09
C GLY A 93 6.37 24.95 -3.57
N LYS A 94 7.50 25.40 -3.01
CA LYS A 94 8.47 24.52 -2.35
C LYS A 94 7.77 23.65 -1.29
N PHE A 95 8.03 22.34 -1.31
CA PHE A 95 7.44 21.37 -0.39
C PHE A 95 7.57 21.77 1.09
N SER A 96 8.74 22.28 1.51
CA SER A 96 8.98 22.72 2.89
C SER A 96 8.05 23.87 3.32
N VAL A 97 7.73 24.80 2.41
CA VAL A 97 6.78 25.90 2.64
C VAL A 97 5.36 25.35 2.69
N PHE A 98 5.01 24.47 1.74
CA PHE A 98 3.71 23.83 1.67
C PHE A 98 3.36 23.12 2.99
N ILE A 99 4.22 22.21 3.45
CA ILE A 99 3.95 21.40 4.64
C ILE A 99 3.96 22.25 5.92
N SER A 100 4.82 23.27 6.00
CA SER A 100 4.86 24.18 7.14
C SER A 100 3.56 24.97 7.26
N ARG A 101 3.06 25.51 6.14
CA ARG A 101 1.79 26.23 6.08
C ARG A 101 0.63 25.31 6.42
N ARG A 102 0.59 24.12 5.81
CA ARG A 102 -0.49 23.13 6.00
C ARG A 102 -0.65 22.69 7.45
N LEU A 103 0.47 22.48 8.15
CA LEU A 103 0.48 22.00 9.53
C LEU A 103 0.64 23.13 10.57
N SER A 104 0.75 24.38 10.13
CA SER A 104 1.01 25.56 10.98
C SER A 104 2.20 25.33 11.93
N LYS A 105 3.27 24.73 11.41
CA LYS A 105 4.46 24.31 12.16
C LYS A 105 5.71 24.55 11.36
N ASN A 106 6.81 24.86 12.04
CA ASN A 106 8.11 25.03 11.41
C ASN A 106 8.65 23.68 10.84
N TYR A 107 9.16 23.70 9.61
CA TYR A 107 9.67 22.52 8.89
C TYR A 107 10.76 21.77 9.66
N GLN A 108 11.71 22.47 10.30
CA GLN A 108 12.79 21.85 11.05
C GLN A 108 12.26 20.99 12.20
N ASN A 109 11.23 21.47 12.91
CA ASN A 109 10.59 20.71 13.98
C ASN A 109 9.81 19.50 13.45
N LEU A 110 9.09 19.68 12.34
CA LEU A 110 8.40 18.57 11.67
C LEU A 110 9.40 17.49 11.24
N SER A 111 10.51 17.90 10.61
CA SER A 111 11.54 16.98 10.12
C SER A 111 12.22 16.20 11.24
N LYS A 112 12.57 16.86 12.36
CA LYS A 112 13.13 16.20 13.55
C LYS A 112 12.17 15.16 14.13
N LEU A 113 10.90 15.54 14.32
CA LEU A 113 9.88 14.63 14.84
C LEU A 113 9.70 13.41 13.94
N PHE A 114 9.52 13.64 12.64
CA PHE A 114 9.30 12.59 11.67
C PHE A 114 10.50 11.64 11.59
N SER A 115 11.73 12.17 11.56
CA SER A 115 12.95 11.36 11.52
C SER A 115 13.11 10.48 12.75
N ARG A 116 12.76 10.99 13.93
CA ARG A 116 12.79 10.21 15.18
C ARG A 116 11.81 9.04 15.14
N ALA A 117 10.60 9.29 14.63
CA ALA A 117 9.49 8.33 14.59
C ALA A 117 9.63 7.29 13.47
N GLU A 118 9.92 7.72 12.24
CA GLU A 118 9.90 6.90 11.03
C GLU A 118 11.30 6.45 10.58
N LYS A 119 12.35 6.87 11.30
CA LYS A 119 13.76 6.54 11.03
C LYS A 119 14.26 7.00 9.65
N VAL A 120 13.53 7.89 9.00
CA VAL A 120 13.88 8.54 7.74
C VAL A 120 13.43 10.00 7.77
N THR A 121 14.10 10.88 7.02
CA THR A 121 13.68 12.28 6.93
C THR A 121 12.38 12.42 6.13
N ILE A 122 11.67 13.54 6.30
CA ILE A 122 10.48 13.85 5.48
C ILE A 122 10.87 13.93 4.00
N GLU A 123 12.05 14.46 3.69
CA GLU A 123 12.55 14.57 2.32
C GLU A 123 12.78 13.18 1.70
N THR A 124 13.46 12.28 2.41
CA THR A 124 13.65 10.89 1.96
C THR A 124 12.30 10.18 1.78
N TYR A 125 11.34 10.43 2.68
CA TYR A 125 9.99 9.90 2.54
C TYR A 125 9.26 10.46 1.31
N LEU A 126 9.33 11.77 1.06
CA LEU A 126 8.78 12.40 -0.14
C LEU A 126 9.39 11.80 -1.41
N ILE A 127 10.71 11.60 -1.44
CA ILE A 127 11.41 10.98 -2.57
C ILE A 127 10.89 9.57 -2.82
N ARG A 128 10.71 8.76 -1.76
CA ARG A 128 10.13 7.41 -1.89
C ARG A 128 8.72 7.47 -2.47
N GLN A 129 7.88 8.38 -1.98
CA GLN A 129 6.51 8.54 -2.49
C GLN A 129 6.48 9.02 -3.94
N LYS A 130 7.35 9.97 -4.33
CA LYS A 130 7.53 10.37 -5.73
C LYS A 130 7.96 9.20 -6.61
N THR A 131 8.87 8.36 -6.12
CA THR A 131 9.30 7.16 -6.84
C THR A 131 8.14 6.17 -7.05
N GLU A 132 7.26 5.97 -6.06
CA GLU A 132 6.06 5.15 -6.25
C GLU A 132 5.10 5.73 -7.31
N ARG A 133 4.93 7.06 -7.36
CA ARG A 133 4.17 7.72 -8.43
C ARG A 133 4.83 7.56 -9.79
N ALA A 134 6.15 7.72 -9.87
CA ALA A 134 6.91 7.51 -11.10
C ALA A 134 6.79 6.07 -11.61
N LYS A 135 6.84 5.07 -10.72
CA LYS A 135 6.60 3.67 -11.08
C LYS A 135 5.22 3.47 -11.71
N ARG A 136 4.17 4.06 -11.11
CA ARG A 136 2.80 4.01 -11.65
C ARG A 136 2.71 4.63 -13.05
N LEU A 137 3.22 5.86 -13.22
CA LEU A 137 3.22 6.58 -14.50
C LEU A 137 4.03 5.84 -15.59
N LEU A 138 5.15 5.20 -15.21
CA LEU A 138 5.93 4.36 -16.13
C LEU A 138 5.16 3.12 -16.59
N ARG A 139 4.36 2.51 -15.69
CA ARG A 139 3.49 1.37 -16.02
C ARG A 139 2.34 1.78 -16.94
N GLU A 140 1.72 2.92 -16.69
CA GLU A 140 0.67 3.48 -17.55
C GLU A 140 1.18 3.72 -18.97
N GLY A 141 2.47 4.05 -19.13
CA GLY A 141 3.15 4.08 -20.41
C GLY A 141 2.78 5.24 -21.34
N GLN A 142 1.92 6.14 -20.86
CA GLN A 142 1.41 7.30 -21.61
C GLN A 142 2.37 8.50 -21.61
N LEU A 143 3.29 8.56 -20.65
CA LEU A 143 4.24 9.68 -20.48
C LEU A 143 5.68 9.24 -20.75
N SER A 144 6.45 10.12 -21.36
CA SER A 144 7.90 10.05 -21.44
C SER A 144 8.56 10.33 -20.09
N LEU A 145 9.83 9.96 -19.94
CA LEU A 145 10.56 10.21 -18.69
C LEU A 145 10.75 11.71 -18.40
N ASN A 146 10.84 12.54 -19.45
CA ASN A 146 10.83 14.00 -19.34
C ASN A 146 9.51 14.48 -18.72
N GLU A 147 8.36 14.08 -19.29
CA GLU A 147 7.04 14.49 -18.79
C GLU A 147 6.78 13.99 -17.36
N ILE A 148 7.29 12.80 -17.00
CA ILE A 148 7.21 12.30 -15.62
C ILE A 148 8.06 13.15 -14.68
N ALA A 149 9.26 13.57 -15.09
CA ALA A 149 10.11 14.44 -14.29
C ALA A 149 9.42 15.79 -14.06
N ASP A 150 8.87 16.39 -15.11
CA ASP A 150 8.17 17.66 -15.04
C ASP A 150 6.91 17.55 -14.15
N ARG A 151 6.05 16.55 -14.39
CA ARG A 151 4.83 16.31 -13.60
C ARG A 151 5.09 16.04 -12.12
N LEU A 152 6.23 15.44 -11.78
CA LEU A 152 6.62 15.19 -10.39
C LEU A 152 7.55 16.29 -9.84
N HIS A 153 7.68 17.42 -10.53
CA HIS A 153 8.48 18.58 -10.14
C HIS A 153 9.93 18.19 -9.77
N TYR A 154 10.54 17.35 -10.60
CA TYR A 154 11.98 17.16 -10.61
C TYR A 154 12.65 18.30 -11.37
N SER A 155 13.87 18.67 -10.98
CA SER A 155 14.62 19.73 -11.65
C SER A 155 15.02 19.37 -13.09
N ASN A 156 15.17 18.07 -13.37
CA ASN A 156 15.44 17.50 -14.68
C ASN A 156 15.33 15.96 -14.62
N VAL A 157 15.39 15.32 -15.78
CA VAL A 157 15.35 13.85 -15.89
C VAL A 157 16.53 13.16 -15.24
N GLN A 158 17.71 13.77 -15.22
CA GLN A 158 18.89 13.19 -14.56
C GLN A 158 18.64 13.04 -13.05
N HIS A 159 18.00 14.04 -12.43
CA HIS A 159 17.63 14.01 -11.03
C HIS A 159 16.58 12.92 -10.74
N LEU A 160 15.50 12.86 -11.54
CA LEU A 160 14.51 11.76 -11.46
C LEU A 160 15.20 10.40 -11.58
N SER A 161 16.02 10.21 -12.63
CA SER A 161 16.68 8.94 -12.94
C SER A 161 17.59 8.48 -11.80
N SER A 162 18.35 9.42 -11.21
CA SER A 162 19.28 9.14 -10.13
C SER A 162 18.55 8.73 -8.86
N GLN A 163 17.50 9.48 -8.47
CA GLN A 163 16.68 9.12 -7.30
C GLN A 163 15.93 7.81 -7.52
N PHE A 164 15.35 7.61 -8.70
CA PHE A 164 14.64 6.39 -9.04
C PHE A 164 15.55 5.17 -8.92
N ARG A 165 16.77 5.21 -9.47
CA ARG A 165 17.75 4.13 -9.32
C ARG A 165 18.18 3.92 -7.88
N ASN A 166 18.43 5.00 -7.12
CA ASN A 166 18.85 4.88 -5.72
C ASN A 166 17.76 4.25 -4.84
N VAL A 167 16.48 4.52 -5.13
CA VAL A 167 15.35 3.97 -4.37
C VAL A 167 14.98 2.55 -4.82
N THR A 168 15.03 2.27 -6.12
CA THR A 168 14.52 1.00 -6.67
C THR A 168 15.60 -0.04 -6.97
N GLY A 169 16.87 0.37 -7.08
CA GLY A 169 17.95 -0.47 -7.59
C GLY A 169 18.02 -0.54 -9.13
N PHE A 170 17.03 -0.03 -9.86
CA PHE A 170 16.94 -0.13 -11.31
C PHE A 170 16.81 1.26 -11.96
N SER A 171 17.32 1.42 -13.19
CA SER A 171 16.94 2.58 -13.99
C SER A 171 15.46 2.54 -14.35
N ALA A 172 14.86 3.70 -14.65
CA ALA A 172 13.46 3.76 -15.09
C ALA A 172 13.19 2.90 -16.34
N ARG A 173 14.17 2.79 -17.24
CA ARG A 173 14.07 1.95 -18.45
C ARG A 173 14.12 0.46 -18.12
N GLU A 174 15.04 0.04 -17.25
CA GLU A 174 15.11 -1.34 -16.77
C GLU A 174 13.83 -1.71 -16.01
N TYR A 175 13.34 -0.83 -15.13
CA TYR A 175 12.09 -1.02 -14.42
C TYR A 175 10.91 -1.17 -15.39
N LYS A 176 10.79 -0.31 -16.41
CA LYS A 176 9.76 -0.45 -17.44
C LYS A 176 9.88 -1.79 -18.18
N LYS A 177 11.09 -2.25 -18.48
CA LYS A 177 11.30 -3.56 -19.12
C LYS A 177 10.92 -4.71 -18.19
N LEU A 178 11.25 -4.65 -16.90
CA LEU A 178 10.85 -5.64 -15.90
C LEU A 178 9.32 -5.72 -15.80
N GLN A 179 8.62 -4.59 -15.80
CA GLN A 179 7.15 -4.53 -15.84
C GLN A 179 6.55 -5.06 -17.14
N LEU A 180 7.27 -5.01 -18.26
CA LEU A 180 6.85 -5.61 -19.52
C LEU A 180 7.12 -7.13 -19.58
N VAL A 181 8.12 -7.60 -18.82
CA VAL A 181 8.41 -9.04 -18.65
C VAL A 181 7.44 -9.65 -17.63
N ASP A 182 7.05 -8.90 -16.59
CA ASP A 182 5.93 -9.19 -15.70
C ASP A 182 4.61 -8.69 -16.29
N HIS A 183 4.19 -9.35 -17.36
CA HIS A 183 2.79 -9.49 -17.78
C HIS A 183 1.94 -8.20 -17.80
N PRO A 184 2.05 -7.38 -18.86
CA PRO A 184 1.19 -6.21 -19.02
C PRO A 184 -0.26 -6.68 -19.10
N HIS A 185 -1.12 -6.17 -18.22
CA HIS A 185 -2.57 -6.38 -18.24
C HIS A 185 -3.05 -7.84 -18.19
N ARG A 186 -2.38 -8.75 -17.50
CA ARG A 186 -3.03 -10.04 -17.22
C ARG A 186 -4.01 -9.87 -16.07
N SER A 187 -5.30 -9.94 -16.38
CA SER A 187 -6.33 -10.21 -15.38
C SER A 187 -6.00 -11.52 -14.63
N ILE A 188 -6.43 -11.64 -13.37
CA ILE A 188 -6.32 -12.90 -12.62
C ILE A 188 -6.85 -14.08 -13.46
N ALA A 189 -7.93 -13.87 -14.22
CA ALA A 189 -8.49 -14.87 -15.13
C ALA A 189 -7.50 -15.32 -16.22
N GLN A 190 -6.76 -14.41 -16.84
CA GLN A 190 -5.75 -14.73 -17.86
C GLN A 190 -4.54 -15.45 -17.25
N VAL A 191 -4.08 -15.01 -16.08
CA VAL A 191 -2.98 -15.69 -15.37
C VAL A 191 -3.38 -17.13 -15.02
N LEU A 192 -4.59 -17.33 -14.50
CA LEU A 192 -5.10 -18.66 -14.16
C LEU A 192 -5.29 -19.54 -15.40
N ALA A 193 -5.75 -18.97 -16.52
CA ALA A 193 -5.87 -19.70 -17.78
C ALA A 193 -4.51 -20.24 -18.28
N GLU A 194 -3.45 -19.44 -18.20
CA GLU A 194 -2.10 -19.86 -18.61
C GLU A 194 -1.48 -20.89 -17.67
N ILE A 195 -1.68 -20.72 -16.36
CA ILE A 195 -1.20 -21.67 -15.36
C ILE A 195 -1.90 -23.02 -15.54
N ARG A 196 -3.22 -23.01 -15.78
CA ARG A 196 -3.99 -24.22 -16.13
C ARG A 196 -3.52 -24.85 -17.44
N ALA A 197 -3.22 -24.06 -18.46
CA ALA A 197 -2.66 -24.56 -19.73
C ALA A 197 -1.28 -25.23 -19.55
N LYS A 198 -0.52 -24.86 -18.52
CA LYS A 198 0.75 -25.47 -18.13
C LYS A 198 0.59 -26.70 -17.19
N GLY A 199 -0.64 -27.15 -16.95
CA GLY A 199 -0.95 -28.35 -16.17
C GLY A 199 -1.15 -28.12 -14.68
N TYR A 200 -1.13 -26.88 -14.20
CA TYR A 200 -1.44 -26.54 -12.80
C TYR A 200 -2.97 -26.37 -12.67
N LEU A 201 -3.68 -27.48 -12.50
CA LEU A 201 -5.14 -27.51 -12.59
C LEU A 201 -5.86 -27.33 -11.25
N SER A 202 -5.19 -27.66 -10.15
CA SER A 202 -5.79 -27.66 -8.81
C SER A 202 -5.49 -26.36 -8.06
N ALA A 203 -6.53 -25.76 -7.47
CA ALA A 203 -6.39 -24.67 -6.50
C ALA A 203 -6.02 -25.22 -5.12
N PHE A 204 -5.24 -24.47 -4.37
CA PHE A 204 -4.53 -24.96 -3.21
C PHE A 204 -4.44 -23.83 -2.17
N ASP A 205 -4.77 -24.11 -0.89
CA ASP A 205 -4.69 -23.14 0.23
C ASP A 205 -3.56 -23.46 1.22
N ILE A 206 -2.87 -22.44 1.74
CA ILE A 206 -1.85 -22.62 2.79
C ILE A 206 -2.54 -22.85 4.15
N VAL A 207 -2.30 -24.01 4.76
CA VAL A 207 -2.92 -24.35 6.05
C VAL A 207 -1.96 -24.25 7.24
N ASN A 208 -0.63 -24.21 7.03
CA ASN A 208 0.36 -23.88 8.08
C ASN A 208 1.74 -23.52 7.48
N LYS A 209 2.58 -22.80 8.25
CA LYS A 209 3.96 -22.36 7.89
C LYS A 209 4.95 -23.48 7.47
N ASN A 210 4.54 -24.75 7.52
CA ASN A 210 5.36 -25.93 7.20
C ASN A 210 4.84 -26.73 5.99
N ASN A 211 4.57 -26.06 4.85
CA ASN A 211 4.40 -26.73 3.55
C ASN A 211 3.26 -27.76 3.45
N ILE A 212 2.04 -27.43 3.89
CA ILE A 212 0.85 -28.23 3.54
C ILE A 212 -0.14 -27.34 2.82
N VAL A 213 -0.42 -27.71 1.58
CA VAL A 213 -1.38 -27.04 0.72
C VAL A 213 -2.59 -27.95 0.50
N LEU A 214 -3.77 -27.53 0.95
CA LEU A 214 -5.01 -28.31 0.90
C LEU A 214 -5.83 -27.90 -0.33
N ALA A 215 -6.23 -28.88 -1.15
CA ALA A 215 -7.24 -28.72 -2.18
C ALA A 215 -8.46 -29.58 -1.78
N ASP A 216 -9.62 -28.94 -1.56
CA ASP A 216 -10.94 -29.55 -1.43
C ASP A 216 -10.98 -30.92 -0.71
N GLN A 217 -10.33 -30.99 0.45
CA GLN A 217 -10.36 -32.09 1.43
C GLN A 217 -9.83 -33.49 0.98
N THR A 218 -9.22 -33.68 -0.20
CA THR A 218 -8.83 -35.05 -0.65
C THR A 218 -7.35 -35.26 -1.00
N ARG A 219 -6.56 -34.21 -1.27
CA ARG A 219 -5.14 -34.36 -1.63
C ARG A 219 -4.24 -33.40 -0.85
N LYS A 220 -3.12 -33.93 -0.34
CA LYS A 220 -2.06 -33.18 0.34
C LYS A 220 -0.78 -33.30 -0.46
N LEU A 221 -0.19 -32.18 -0.86
CA LEU A 221 1.17 -32.14 -1.38
C LEU A 221 2.16 -32.00 -0.23
N LYS A 222 3.26 -32.77 -0.27
CA LYS A 222 4.39 -32.68 0.66
C LYS A 222 5.64 -32.31 -0.12
N ASP A 223 6.59 -31.65 0.54
CA ASP A 223 7.89 -31.27 -0.05
C ASP A 223 7.76 -30.47 -1.36
N VAL A 224 6.92 -29.42 -1.31
CA VAL A 224 6.57 -28.60 -2.48
C VAL A 224 7.57 -27.50 -2.77
N SER A 225 7.77 -27.23 -4.06
CA SER A 225 8.36 -26.01 -4.58
C SER A 225 7.24 -25.00 -4.87
N ILE A 226 7.41 -23.77 -4.39
CA ILE A 226 6.45 -22.68 -4.57
C ILE A 226 7.16 -21.56 -5.33
N LYS A 227 6.59 -21.12 -6.44
CA LYS A 227 7.11 -20.03 -7.27
C LYS A 227 6.05 -18.98 -7.53
N GLU A 228 6.36 -17.73 -7.24
CA GLU A 228 5.49 -16.60 -7.57
C GLU A 228 5.42 -16.44 -9.09
N VAL A 229 4.20 -16.29 -9.61
CA VAL A 229 3.94 -16.15 -11.05
C VAL A 229 3.18 -14.87 -11.40
N TYR A 230 2.55 -14.24 -10.41
CA TYR A 230 1.89 -12.96 -10.59
C TYR A 230 1.67 -12.28 -9.23
N ARG A 231 1.88 -10.97 -9.16
CA ARG A 231 1.59 -10.15 -7.99
C ARG A 231 0.62 -9.05 -8.41
N PHE A 232 -0.48 -8.89 -7.68
CA PHE A 232 -1.43 -7.82 -7.94
C PHE A 232 -1.23 -6.66 -6.95
N ASP A 233 -1.40 -5.45 -7.47
CA ASP A 233 -0.88 -4.17 -6.98
C ASP A 233 -1.65 -3.60 -5.76
N GLU A 234 -2.00 -4.46 -4.79
CA GLU A 234 -2.49 -4.01 -3.48
C GLU A 234 -1.37 -4.16 -2.44
N ASN A 235 -0.78 -3.02 -2.05
CA ASN A 235 0.32 -2.83 -1.09
C ASN A 235 0.76 -4.10 -0.33
N PRO A 236 2.04 -4.54 -0.45
CA PRO A 236 2.52 -5.69 0.28
C PRO A 236 2.41 -5.47 1.80
N ASN A 237 1.66 -6.33 2.49
CA ASN A 237 1.82 -6.52 3.92
C ASN A 237 3.16 -7.25 4.20
N LEU A 238 3.58 -7.31 5.46
CA LEU A 238 4.83 -7.99 5.89
C LEU A 238 4.90 -9.49 5.50
N LEU A 239 3.81 -10.06 4.96
CA LEU A 239 3.70 -11.45 4.53
C LEU A 239 3.64 -11.61 2.99
N GLY A 240 3.60 -10.52 2.21
CA GLY A 240 3.63 -10.56 0.74
C GLY A 240 2.35 -11.04 0.03
N GLN A 241 1.18 -10.99 0.68
CA GLN A 241 0.01 -11.84 0.40
C GLN A 241 -0.96 -11.44 -0.74
N ASN A 242 -0.54 -10.70 -1.78
CA ASN A 242 -1.39 -10.42 -2.95
C ASN A 242 -0.74 -10.93 -4.23
N ALA A 243 -0.67 -12.25 -4.34
CA ALA A 243 0.05 -12.93 -5.40
C ALA A 243 -0.54 -14.30 -5.71
N ILE A 244 -0.31 -14.75 -6.94
CA ILE A 244 -0.57 -16.11 -7.42
C ILE A 244 0.76 -16.84 -7.47
N TYR A 245 0.78 -18.06 -6.96
CA TYR A 245 1.93 -18.95 -6.94
C TYR A 245 1.61 -20.24 -7.67
N THR A 246 2.59 -20.82 -8.35
CA THR A 246 2.55 -22.23 -8.78
C THR A 246 3.19 -23.10 -7.72
N VAL A 247 2.60 -24.27 -7.48
CA VAL A 247 3.03 -25.27 -6.51
C VAL A 247 3.29 -26.57 -7.26
N GLU A 248 4.45 -27.19 -7.00
CA GLU A 248 4.83 -28.48 -7.59
C GLU A 248 5.50 -29.36 -6.54
N ASP A 249 5.12 -30.63 -6.44
CA ASP A 249 5.78 -31.60 -5.55
C ASP A 249 6.86 -32.41 -6.27
N GLN A 250 7.65 -33.17 -5.52
CA GLN A 250 8.71 -34.03 -6.07
C GLN A 250 8.18 -35.18 -6.95
N ASN A 251 6.88 -35.48 -6.87
CA ASN A 251 6.22 -36.51 -7.67
C ASN A 251 5.62 -35.93 -8.97
N GLY A 252 5.83 -34.65 -9.25
CA GLY A 252 5.32 -33.96 -10.45
C GLY A 252 3.86 -33.52 -10.37
N ASN A 253 3.23 -33.56 -9.19
CA ASN A 253 1.89 -33.02 -9.00
C ASN A 253 1.94 -31.49 -9.00
N LYS A 254 1.05 -30.88 -9.79
CA LYS A 254 1.03 -29.44 -10.06
C LYS A 254 -0.27 -28.80 -9.61
N GLY A 255 -0.18 -27.63 -8.99
CA GLY A 255 -1.33 -26.74 -8.83
C GLY A 255 -0.95 -25.29 -8.54
N TYR A 256 -1.91 -24.50 -8.10
CA TYR A 256 -1.71 -23.07 -7.90
C TYR A 256 -2.35 -22.58 -6.62
N LEU A 257 -1.71 -21.60 -6.00
CA LEU A 257 -2.15 -20.93 -4.78
C LEU A 257 -2.48 -19.48 -5.13
N ILE A 258 -3.64 -19.02 -4.69
CA ILE A 258 -4.00 -17.60 -4.76
C ILE A 258 -3.98 -17.07 -3.33
N CYS A 259 -3.05 -16.18 -3.02
CA CYS A 259 -3.09 -15.42 -1.77
C CYS A 259 -3.84 -14.11 -2.03
N GLN A 260 -5.01 -13.96 -1.40
CA GLN A 260 -5.83 -12.75 -1.40
C GLN A 260 -6.20 -12.42 0.05
N HIS A 261 -5.66 -11.33 0.61
CA HIS A 261 -6.03 -10.82 1.94
C HIS A 261 -6.10 -9.29 1.96
#